data_AF-R7XJ05-F1
#
_entry.id   AF-R7XJ05-F1
#
_cell.length_a   1.000
_cell.length_b   1.000
_cell.length_c   1.000
_cell.angle_alpha   90.00
_cell.angle_beta   90.00
_cell.angle_gamma   90.00
#
_symmetry.space_group_name_H-M   'P 1'
#
loop_
_entity.id
_entity.type
_entity.pdbx_description
1 polymer ?
#
loop_
_entity_poly.entity_id
_entity_poly.type
_entity_poly.pdbx_seq_one_letter_code
_entity_poly.pdbx_strand_id
1 'polypeptide(L)'
;MTRGLISAHGYAEVTLDQISAEAGVAKSSLLWHFGSKEMLLAEAATSLFRDIGEELGTEPHRGKTAARRLENAFDRVADYFTANPEAKGVVLALLFSGSVPPSVREEIRRSWDAHVQDLVDALSAPGRPLPAPMARLMVATIHGCYCHWYASDRSEPIAGFLAPARELFSDWLRARDGAG
;
A
#
# COMPACT_ATOMS: atom_id res chain seq x y z
N MET A 1 -14.23 6.80 -1.10
CA MET A 1 -15.60 6.29 -0.96
C MET A 1 -15.65 4.83 -0.54
N THR A 2 -15.37 3.84 -1.40
CA THR A 2 -15.29 2.41 -1.02
C THR A 2 -14.33 2.16 0.16
N ARG A 3 -13.25 2.92 0.24
CA ARG A 3 -12.29 2.94 1.37
C ARG A 3 -12.95 3.22 2.73
N GLY A 4 -13.96 4.10 2.80
CA GLY A 4 -14.65 4.44 4.04
C GLY A 4 -15.57 3.32 4.55
N LEU A 5 -16.24 2.59 3.64
CA LEU A 5 -17.06 1.43 4.00
C LEU A 5 -16.23 0.26 4.50
N ILE A 6 -15.07 0.03 3.86
CA ILE A 6 -14.08 -0.93 4.35
C ILE A 6 -13.65 -0.58 5.77
N SER A 7 -13.47 0.72 6.05
CA SER A 7 -13.07 1.20 7.36
C SER A 7 -14.12 0.97 8.46
N ALA A 8 -15.41 1.07 8.12
CA ALA A 8 -16.49 0.89 9.09
C ALA A 8 -16.84 -0.58 9.41
N HIS A 9 -16.60 -1.52 8.49
CA HIS A 9 -17.19 -2.87 8.57
C HIS A 9 -16.19 -4.02 8.35
N GLY A 10 -14.99 -3.76 7.82
CA GLY A 10 -14.05 -4.81 7.44
C GLY A 10 -14.48 -5.63 6.20
N TYR A 11 -13.57 -6.46 5.68
CA TYR A 11 -13.73 -7.17 4.40
C TYR A 11 -15.02 -8.01 4.28
N ALA A 12 -15.35 -8.76 5.32
CA ALA A 12 -16.46 -9.72 5.28
C ALA A 12 -17.82 -9.02 5.25
N GLU A 13 -17.95 -7.87 5.90
CA GLU A 13 -19.23 -7.20 6.10
C GLU A 13 -19.55 -6.13 5.05
N VAL A 14 -18.57 -5.63 4.29
CA VAL A 14 -18.86 -4.70 3.19
C VAL A 14 -19.64 -5.42 2.09
N THR A 15 -20.85 -4.97 1.77
CA THR A 15 -21.70 -5.52 0.71
C THR A 15 -21.73 -4.61 -0.51
N LEU A 16 -22.00 -5.17 -1.69
CA LEU A 16 -22.23 -4.36 -2.91
C LEU A 16 -23.40 -3.38 -2.73
N ASP A 17 -24.39 -3.71 -1.90
CA ASP A 17 -25.54 -2.85 -1.64
C ASP A 17 -25.13 -1.63 -0.80
N GLN A 18 -24.28 -1.80 0.21
CA GLN A 18 -23.66 -0.68 0.95
C GLN A 18 -22.80 0.18 0.02
N ILE A 19 -21.99 -0.43 -0.86
CA ILE A 19 -21.16 0.34 -1.80
C ILE A 19 -22.02 1.10 -2.81
N SER A 20 -23.09 0.50 -3.31
CA SER A 20 -24.03 1.15 -4.23
C SER A 20 -24.74 2.33 -3.58
N ALA A 21 -25.23 2.14 -2.35
CA ALA A 21 -25.94 3.17 -1.59
C ALA A 21 -25.03 4.36 -1.25
N GLU A 22 -23.80 4.08 -0.83
CA GLU A 22 -22.80 5.11 -0.57
C GLU A 22 -22.44 5.83 -1.88
N ALA A 23 -22.11 5.09 -2.94
CA ALA A 23 -21.63 5.65 -4.21
C ALA A 23 -22.69 6.29 -5.11
N GLY A 24 -23.97 6.19 -4.75
CA GLY A 24 -25.05 6.72 -5.57
C GLY A 24 -25.12 6.10 -6.97
N VAL A 25 -24.57 4.90 -7.15
CA VAL A 25 -24.56 4.17 -8.42
C VAL A 25 -25.27 2.83 -8.28
N ALA A 26 -25.88 2.37 -9.37
CA ALA A 26 -26.56 1.09 -9.37
C ALA A 26 -25.56 -0.07 -9.21
N LYS A 27 -25.97 -1.11 -8.48
CA LYS A 27 -25.21 -2.37 -8.32
C LYS A 27 -24.82 -3.01 -9.65
N SER A 28 -25.72 -2.94 -10.63
CA SER A 28 -25.47 -3.44 -12.00
C SER A 28 -24.35 -2.66 -12.69
N SER A 29 -24.24 -1.35 -12.49
CA SER A 29 -23.14 -0.54 -13.00
C SER A 29 -21.82 -0.92 -12.35
N LEU A 30 -21.77 -1.11 -11.03
CA LEU A 30 -20.57 -1.58 -10.34
C LEU A 30 -20.11 -2.94 -10.85
N LEU A 31 -21.03 -3.90 -11.00
CA LEU A 31 -20.72 -5.22 -11.54
C LEU A 31 -20.29 -5.16 -13.01
N TRP A 32 -20.86 -4.26 -13.82
CA TRP A 32 -20.43 -4.05 -15.20
C TRP A 32 -19.01 -3.50 -15.30
N HIS A 33 -18.66 -2.52 -14.45
CA HIS A 33 -17.33 -1.91 -14.46
C HIS A 33 -16.24 -2.81 -13.87
N PHE A 34 -16.49 -3.46 -12.73
CA PHE A 34 -15.47 -4.18 -11.97
C PHE A 34 -15.56 -5.70 -12.09
N GLY A 35 -16.65 -6.24 -12.63
CA GLY A 35 -16.87 -7.68 -12.79
C GLY A 35 -17.23 -8.42 -11.49
N SER A 36 -16.63 -8.05 -10.35
CA SER A 36 -16.96 -8.62 -9.04
C SER A 36 -16.76 -7.64 -7.88
N LYS A 37 -17.35 -7.96 -6.73
CA LYS A 37 -17.13 -7.24 -5.47
C LYS A 37 -15.66 -7.29 -5.06
N GLU A 38 -15.03 -8.46 -5.19
CA GLU A 38 -13.63 -8.68 -4.81
C GLU A 38 -12.69 -7.84 -5.66
N MET A 39 -12.98 -7.67 -6.96
CA MET A 39 -12.19 -6.80 -7.84
C MET A 39 -12.33 -5.33 -7.45
N LEU A 40 -13.57 -4.87 -7.21
CA LEU A 40 -13.82 -3.52 -6.71
C LEU A 40 -13.07 -3.23 -5.40
N LEU A 41 -13.07 -4.19 -4.47
CA LEU A 41 -12.36 -4.07 -3.20
C LEU A 41 -10.84 -4.10 -3.39
N ALA A 42 -10.33 -4.95 -4.27
CA ALA A 42 -8.91 -5.00 -4.60
C ALA A 42 -8.43 -3.66 -5.15
N GLU A 43 -9.08 -3.13 -6.20
CA GLU A 43 -8.78 -1.83 -6.80
C GLU A 43 -8.90 -0.66 -5.81
N ALA A 44 -9.96 -0.66 -5.00
CA ALA A 44 -10.17 0.37 -3.99
C ALA A 44 -9.09 0.36 -2.91
N ALA A 45 -8.49 -0.79 -2.60
CA ALA A 45 -7.48 -0.92 -1.57
C ALA A 45 -6.04 -0.82 -2.10
N THR A 46 -5.80 -1.16 -3.38
CA THR A 46 -4.49 -1.04 -4.04
C THR A 46 -4.22 0.36 -4.58
N SER A 47 -5.24 1.13 -4.95
CA SER A 47 -5.09 2.45 -5.60
C SER A 47 -4.23 3.47 -4.84
N LEU A 48 -4.04 3.34 -3.52
CA LEU A 48 -3.29 4.36 -2.78
C LEU A 48 -1.81 4.01 -2.65
N PHE A 49 -1.46 2.73 -2.60
CA PHE A 49 -0.04 2.39 -2.71
C PHE A 49 0.49 2.78 -4.10
N ARG A 50 -0.37 2.74 -5.12
CA ARG A 50 -0.13 3.35 -6.43
C ARG A 50 0.08 4.86 -6.33
N ASP A 51 -0.83 5.61 -5.69
CA ASP A 51 -0.68 7.06 -5.49
C ASP A 51 0.62 7.44 -4.73
N ILE A 52 0.98 6.64 -3.70
CA ILE A 52 2.24 6.83 -2.96
C ILE A 52 3.43 6.56 -3.88
N GLY A 53 3.41 5.46 -4.64
CA GLY A 53 4.46 5.09 -5.59
C GLY A 53 4.68 6.15 -6.68
N GLU A 54 3.61 6.61 -7.31
CA GLU A 54 3.64 7.64 -8.35
C GLU A 54 4.27 8.93 -7.81
N GLU A 55 3.83 9.39 -6.63
CA GLU A 55 4.35 10.63 -6.05
C GLU A 55 5.83 10.56 -5.65
N LEU A 56 6.34 9.38 -5.26
CA LEU A 56 7.77 9.22 -4.97
C LEU A 56 8.67 9.54 -6.18
N GLY A 57 8.15 9.39 -7.40
CA GLY A 57 8.81 9.75 -8.65
C GLY A 57 8.61 11.20 -9.11
N THR A 58 7.74 11.99 -8.46
CA THR A 58 7.35 13.32 -8.94
C THR A 58 8.31 14.47 -8.56
N GLU A 59 8.18 15.58 -9.29
CA GLU A 59 8.95 16.84 -9.19
C GLU A 59 9.25 17.37 -7.77
N PRO A 60 8.38 17.27 -6.73
CA PRO A 60 8.68 17.75 -5.37
C PRO A 60 9.85 17.03 -4.69
N HIS A 61 10.36 15.96 -5.30
CA HIS A 61 11.48 15.16 -4.82
C HIS A 61 12.77 15.32 -5.66
N ARG A 62 12.78 16.19 -6.68
CA ARG A 62 14.02 16.57 -7.36
C ARG A 62 14.98 17.21 -6.36
N GLY A 63 16.23 16.72 -6.34
CA GLY A 63 17.26 17.17 -5.39
C GLY A 63 17.23 16.54 -4.00
N LYS A 64 16.19 15.79 -3.63
CA LYS A 64 16.18 15.01 -2.37
C LYS A 64 16.97 13.71 -2.54
N THR A 65 17.71 13.32 -1.50
CA THR A 65 18.40 12.02 -1.44
C THR A 65 17.40 10.87 -1.41
N ALA A 66 17.83 9.66 -1.81
CA ALA A 66 16.98 8.47 -1.76
C ALA A 66 16.46 8.22 -0.33
N ALA A 67 17.31 8.39 0.69
CA ALA A 67 16.91 8.29 2.09
C ALA A 67 15.76 9.25 2.44
N ARG A 68 15.83 10.52 2.01
CA ARG A 68 14.77 11.50 2.31
C ARG A 68 13.46 11.20 1.57
N ARG A 69 13.53 10.63 0.36
CA ARG A 69 12.34 10.16 -0.36
C ARG A 69 11.66 9.01 0.36
N LEU A 70 12.46 8.02 0.80
CA LEU A 70 11.97 6.88 1.56
C LEU A 70 11.30 7.32 2.88
N GLU A 71 11.92 8.23 3.62
CA GLU A 71 11.34 8.77 4.87
C GLU A 71 9.96 9.36 4.65
N ASN A 72 9.79 10.19 3.61
CA ASN A 72 8.48 10.75 3.29
C ASN A 72 7.48 9.65 2.89
N ALA A 73 7.94 8.58 2.22
CA ALA A 73 7.09 7.43 1.89
C ALA A 73 6.53 6.78 3.16
N PHE A 74 7.40 6.54 4.16
CA PHE A 74 6.98 5.98 5.45
C PHE A 74 5.99 6.88 6.18
N ASP A 75 6.24 8.20 6.19
CA ASP A 75 5.36 9.17 6.86
C ASP A 75 3.94 9.13 6.20
N ARG A 76 3.87 9.11 4.87
CA ARG A 76 2.60 9.01 4.12
C ARG A 76 1.89 7.68 4.28
N VAL A 77 2.64 6.57 4.32
CA VAL A 77 2.09 5.24 4.59
C VAL A 77 1.48 5.20 5.99
N ALA A 78 2.15 5.80 6.98
CA ALA A 78 1.63 5.90 8.34
C ALA A 78 0.32 6.70 8.39
N ASP A 79 0.31 7.91 7.81
CA ASP A 79 -0.89 8.77 7.73
C ASP A 79 -2.07 8.04 7.09
N TYR A 80 -1.80 7.33 6.00
CA TYR A 80 -2.82 6.58 5.29
C TYR A 80 -3.40 5.44 6.13
N PHE A 81 -2.54 4.63 6.75
CA PHE A 81 -2.99 3.51 7.58
C PHE A 81 -3.75 4.00 8.82
N THR A 82 -3.34 5.13 9.39
CA THR A 82 -4.10 5.77 10.47
C THR A 82 -5.48 6.22 10.00
N ALA A 83 -5.58 6.82 8.81
CA ALA A 83 -6.86 7.28 8.27
C ALA A 83 -7.74 6.15 7.71
N ASN A 84 -7.16 5.00 7.33
CA ASN A 84 -7.85 3.88 6.68
C ASN A 84 -7.37 2.52 7.23
N PRO A 85 -7.55 2.24 8.54
CA PRO A 85 -6.96 1.08 9.19
C PRO A 85 -7.31 -0.27 8.55
N GLU A 86 -8.51 -0.40 8.01
CA GLU A 86 -9.07 -1.66 7.53
C GLU A 86 -8.71 -1.91 6.05
N ALA A 87 -8.26 -0.87 5.33
CA ALA A 87 -8.05 -0.93 3.90
C ALA A 87 -6.98 -1.94 3.50
N LYS A 88 -5.89 -2.06 4.27
CA LYS A 88 -4.84 -3.04 3.98
C LYS A 88 -5.25 -4.46 4.37
N GLY A 89 -6.03 -4.61 5.44
CA GLY A 89 -6.59 -5.88 5.89
C GLY A 89 -7.44 -6.54 4.81
N VAL A 90 -8.21 -5.77 4.03
CA VAL A 90 -8.96 -6.28 2.88
C VAL A 90 -8.07 -6.98 1.87
N VAL A 91 -6.95 -6.37 1.50
CA VAL A 91 -6.07 -6.97 0.48
C VAL A 91 -5.37 -8.20 1.02
N LEU A 92 -4.96 -8.19 2.29
CA LEU A 92 -4.37 -9.36 2.94
C LEU A 92 -5.40 -10.50 3.04
N ALA A 93 -6.65 -10.22 3.39
CA ALA A 93 -7.71 -11.21 3.42
C ALA A 93 -7.99 -11.83 2.04
N LEU A 94 -8.04 -10.99 0.99
CA LEU A 94 -8.17 -11.46 -0.39
C LEU A 94 -6.96 -12.30 -0.83
N LEU A 95 -5.74 -11.91 -0.45
CA LEU A 95 -4.53 -12.63 -0.81
C LEU A 95 -4.52 -14.08 -0.28
N PHE A 96 -5.04 -14.30 0.94
CA PHE A 96 -5.09 -15.62 1.58
C PHE A 96 -6.41 -16.38 1.36
N SER A 97 -7.38 -15.76 0.67
CA SER A 97 -8.67 -16.40 0.44
C SER A 97 -8.61 -17.41 -0.71
N GLY A 98 -9.01 -18.65 -0.42
CA GLY A 98 -9.03 -19.76 -1.38
C GLY A 98 -10.10 -19.63 -2.48
N SER A 99 -11.09 -18.76 -2.30
CA SER A 99 -12.23 -18.60 -3.22
C SER A 99 -12.14 -17.38 -4.13
N VAL A 100 -11.02 -16.65 -4.10
CA VAL A 100 -10.87 -15.43 -4.90
C VAL A 100 -10.88 -15.74 -6.41
N PRO A 101 -11.52 -14.91 -7.26
CA PRO A 101 -11.44 -15.09 -8.70
C PRO A 101 -10.00 -14.97 -9.24
N PRO A 102 -9.61 -15.71 -10.29
CA PRO A 102 -8.27 -15.61 -10.87
C PRO A 102 -7.86 -14.18 -11.28
N SER A 103 -8.79 -13.41 -11.84
CA SER A 103 -8.56 -12.01 -12.23
C SER A 103 -8.19 -11.12 -11.05
N VAL A 104 -8.82 -11.31 -9.89
CA VAL A 104 -8.52 -10.55 -8.67
C VAL A 104 -7.15 -10.93 -8.11
N ARG A 105 -6.78 -12.21 -8.13
CA ARG A 105 -5.41 -12.64 -7.76
C ARG A 105 -4.36 -12.03 -8.68
N GLU A 106 -4.67 -11.92 -9.98
CA GLU A 106 -3.78 -11.29 -10.95
C GLU A 106 -3.62 -9.80 -10.67
N GLU A 107 -4.70 -9.08 -10.38
CA GLU A 107 -4.65 -7.66 -10.01
C GLU A 107 -3.86 -7.42 -8.72
N ILE A 108 -4.07 -8.23 -7.68
CA ILE A 108 -3.28 -8.13 -6.43
C ILE A 108 -1.80 -8.36 -6.72
N ARG A 109 -1.45 -9.38 -7.52
CA ARG A 109 -0.05 -9.64 -7.90
C ARG A 109 0.54 -8.45 -8.66
N ARG A 110 -0.18 -7.95 -9.66
CA ARG A 110 0.22 -6.81 -10.49
C ARG A 110 0.49 -5.56 -9.63
N SER A 111 -0.41 -5.26 -8.69
CA SER A 111 -0.23 -4.15 -7.75
C SER A 111 1.00 -4.36 -6.85
N TRP A 112 1.25 -5.57 -6.35
CA TRP A 112 2.43 -5.84 -5.54
C TRP A 112 3.73 -5.65 -6.30
N ASP A 113 3.80 -6.14 -7.54
CA ASP A 113 4.98 -5.97 -8.38
C ASP A 113 5.17 -4.50 -8.78
N ALA A 114 4.08 -3.76 -9.02
CA ALA A 114 4.14 -2.31 -9.26
C ALA A 114 4.75 -1.56 -8.07
N HIS A 115 4.34 -1.82 -6.82
CA HIS A 115 4.92 -1.14 -5.66
C HIS A 115 6.42 -1.39 -5.50
N VAL A 116 6.89 -2.59 -5.86
CA VAL A 116 8.32 -2.90 -5.86
C VAL A 116 9.03 -2.07 -6.92
N GLN A 117 8.46 -1.97 -8.12
CA GLN A 117 9.03 -1.21 -9.21
C GLN A 117 9.05 0.30 -8.92
N ASP A 118 7.98 0.85 -8.32
CA ASP A 118 7.91 2.27 -7.95
C ASP A 118 9.02 2.66 -6.97
N LEU A 119 9.32 1.79 -5.98
CA LEU A 119 10.44 2.00 -5.07
C LEU A 119 11.79 1.88 -5.77
N VAL A 120 11.95 0.92 -6.69
CA VAL A 120 13.17 0.80 -7.49
C VAL A 120 13.40 2.07 -8.28
N ASP A 121 12.38 2.59 -8.95
CA ASP A 121 12.49 3.77 -9.80
C ASP A 121 12.74 5.04 -8.97
N ALA A 122 12.03 5.20 -7.85
CA ALA A 122 12.14 6.39 -7.01
C ALA A 122 13.45 6.50 -6.22
N LEU A 123 14.05 5.37 -5.86
CA LEU A 123 15.21 5.30 -4.95
C LEU A 123 16.51 4.90 -5.63
N SER A 124 16.49 4.58 -6.93
CA SER A 124 17.71 4.37 -7.71
C SER A 124 18.44 5.69 -7.97
N ALA A 125 19.77 5.62 -7.98
CA ALA A 125 20.64 6.73 -8.42
C ALA A 125 21.48 6.29 -9.64
N PRO A 126 21.98 7.24 -10.47
CA PRO A 126 22.85 6.93 -11.59
C PRO A 126 24.04 6.05 -11.18
N GLY A 127 24.25 4.94 -11.87
CA GLY A 127 25.30 3.96 -11.56
C GLY A 127 25.04 3.10 -10.30
N ARG A 128 23.91 3.29 -9.62
CA ARG A 128 23.61 2.68 -8.31
C ARG A 128 22.14 2.27 -8.18
N PRO A 129 21.63 1.36 -9.04
CA PRO A 129 20.22 0.96 -9.03
C PRO A 129 19.82 0.24 -7.74
N LEU A 130 18.66 0.58 -7.18
CA LEU A 130 18.11 -0.13 -6.02
C LEU A 130 17.81 -1.60 -6.41
N PRO A 131 18.33 -2.60 -5.69
CA PRO A 131 18.01 -3.98 -5.99
C PRO A 131 16.52 -4.27 -5.72
N ALA A 132 15.81 -4.85 -6.70
CA ALA A 132 14.41 -5.24 -6.53
C ALA A 132 14.13 -6.12 -5.29
N PRO A 133 15.02 -7.07 -4.88
CA PRO A 133 14.84 -7.80 -3.63
C PRO A 133 14.85 -6.90 -2.38
N MET A 134 15.62 -5.81 -2.39
CA MET A 134 15.64 -4.84 -1.29
C MET A 134 14.34 -4.02 -1.26
N ALA A 135 13.85 -3.56 -2.41
CA ALA A 135 12.54 -2.90 -2.51
C ALA A 135 11.42 -3.82 -2.00
N ARG A 136 11.46 -5.11 -2.38
CA ARG A 136 10.49 -6.11 -1.90
C ARG A 136 10.58 -6.30 -0.38
N LEU A 137 11.78 -6.27 0.21
CA LEU A 137 11.97 -6.32 1.65
C LEU A 137 11.36 -5.10 2.34
N MET A 138 11.58 -3.89 1.82
CA MET A 138 10.98 -2.66 2.36
C MET A 138 9.45 -2.75 2.41
N VAL A 139 8.82 -3.19 1.31
CA VAL A 139 7.37 -3.41 1.24
C VAL A 139 6.90 -4.49 2.23
N ALA A 140 7.63 -5.61 2.32
CA ALA A 140 7.31 -6.68 3.25
C ALA A 140 7.36 -6.22 4.71
N THR A 141 8.35 -5.40 5.08
CA THR A 141 8.45 -4.84 6.43
C THR A 141 7.27 -3.92 6.75
N ILE A 142 6.85 -3.06 5.81
CA ILE A 142 5.65 -2.22 5.98
C ILE A 142 4.41 -3.09 6.26
N HIS A 143 4.23 -4.18 5.52
CA HIS A 143 3.11 -5.11 5.76
C HIS A 143 3.20 -5.81 7.11
N GLY A 144 4.39 -6.23 7.53
CA GLY A 144 4.62 -6.83 8.85
C GLY A 144 4.29 -5.85 9.98
N CYS A 145 4.78 -4.60 9.89
CA CYS A 145 4.47 -3.54 10.84
C CYS A 145 2.95 -3.29 10.93
N TYR A 146 2.25 -3.24 9.78
CA TYR A 146 0.80 -3.13 9.75
C TYR A 146 0.10 -4.29 10.47
N CYS A 147 0.53 -5.54 10.23
CA CYS A 147 -0.06 -6.71 10.91
C CYS A 147 0.15 -6.65 12.43
N HIS A 148 1.35 -6.27 12.89
CA HIS A 148 1.63 -6.13 14.33
C HIS A 148 0.84 -5.01 14.98
N TRP A 149 0.74 -3.86 14.31
CA TRP A 149 -0.09 -2.73 14.77
C TRP A 149 -1.57 -3.11 14.87
N TYR A 150 -2.07 -3.86 13.88
CA TYR A 150 -3.46 -4.34 13.91
C TYR A 150 -3.68 -5.36 15.02
N ALA A 151 -2.71 -6.28 15.23
CA ALA A 151 -2.77 -7.30 16.27
C ALA A 151 -2.59 -6.74 17.69
N SER A 152 -2.01 -5.55 17.84
CA SER A 152 -1.90 -4.84 19.12
C SER A 152 -3.16 -4.03 19.47
N ASP A 153 -4.30 -4.35 18.85
CA ASP A 153 -5.55 -3.58 18.92
C ASP A 153 -5.37 -2.10 18.57
N ARG A 154 -4.31 -1.77 17.81
CA ARG A 154 -3.93 -0.39 17.47
C ARG A 154 -3.76 0.50 18.71
N SER A 155 -3.29 -0.08 19.82
CA SER A 155 -3.06 0.60 21.10
C SER A 155 -2.14 1.83 21.02
N GLU A 156 -1.29 1.89 19.99
CA GLU A 156 -0.37 2.99 19.70
C GLU A 156 -0.44 3.38 18.22
N PRO A 157 0.03 4.59 17.83
CA PRO A 157 0.08 4.99 16.42
C PRO A 157 0.97 4.08 15.57
N ILE A 158 0.54 3.73 14.36
CA ILE A 158 1.31 2.89 13.43
C ILE A 158 2.70 3.47 13.08
N ALA A 159 2.85 4.80 13.15
CA ALA A 159 4.14 5.46 12.97
C ALA A 159 5.22 4.90 13.92
N GLY A 160 4.85 4.52 15.16
CA GLY A 160 5.78 3.89 16.11
C GLY A 160 6.25 2.50 15.64
N PHE A 161 5.36 1.71 15.04
CA PHE A 161 5.69 0.40 14.48
C PHE A 161 6.54 0.51 13.21
N LEU A 162 6.37 1.57 12.43
CA LEU A 162 7.11 1.83 11.19
C LEU A 162 8.48 2.50 11.42
N ALA A 163 8.65 3.22 12.54
CA ALA A 163 9.84 4.03 12.80
C ALA A 163 11.17 3.24 12.74
N PRO A 164 11.30 2.04 13.34
CA PRO A 164 12.55 1.27 13.26
C PRO A 164 12.92 0.88 11.83
N ALA A 165 11.92 0.52 11.01
CA ALA A 165 12.13 0.18 9.60
C ALA A 165 12.54 1.41 8.78
N ARG A 166 11.86 2.55 9.03
CA ARG A 166 12.19 3.84 8.41
C ARG A 166 13.64 4.23 8.68
N GLU A 167 14.08 4.15 9.94
CA GLU A 167 15.46 4.43 10.35
C GLU A 167 16.45 3.49 9.66
N LEU A 168 16.28 2.17 9.84
CA LEU A 168 17.14 1.13 9.26
C LEU A 168 17.37 1.31 7.76
N PHE A 169 16.29 1.48 6.99
CA PHE A 169 16.40 1.60 5.54
C PHE A 169 16.92 2.97 5.10
N SER A 170 16.61 4.05 5.83
CA SER A 170 17.15 5.38 5.55
C SER A 170 18.67 5.42 5.76
N ASP A 171 19.18 4.79 6.82
CA ASP A 171 20.61 4.71 7.11
C ASP A 171 21.34 3.82 6.11
N TRP A 172 20.73 2.70 5.73
CA TRP A 172 21.26 1.86 4.66
C TRP A 172 21.38 2.65 3.34
N LEU A 173 20.38 3.46 2.98
CA LEU A 173 20.43 4.33 1.80
C LEU A 173 21.49 5.43 1.93
N ARG A 174 21.66 6.06 3.11
CA ARG A 174 22.71 7.07 3.33
C ARG A 174 24.11 6.46 3.23
N ALA A 175 24.34 5.32 3.88
CA ALA A 175 25.62 4.63 3.85
C ALA A 175 25.97 4.16 2.44
N ARG A 176 24.95 3.71 1.69
CA ARG A 176 25.05 3.49 0.26
C ARG A 176 25.48 4.81 -0.39
N ASP A 177 24.65 5.85 -0.41
CA ASP A 177 24.92 7.11 -1.14
C ASP A 177 26.27 7.77 -0.81
N GLY A 178 26.74 7.69 0.44
CA GLY A 178 28.02 8.25 0.90
C GLY A 178 29.28 7.41 0.65
N ALA A 179 29.16 6.15 0.21
CA ALA A 179 30.31 5.28 -0.11
C ALA A 179 30.91 5.53 -1.51
N GLY A 180 30.86 6.78 -2.00
CA GLY A 180 31.30 7.19 -3.35
C GLY A 180 32.43 8.21 -3.30
#